data_AF-A0A8T4XIT8-F1
#
_entry.id   AF-A0A8T4XIT8-F1
#
_cell.length_a   1.000
_cell.length_b   1.000
_cell.length_c   1.000
_cell.angle_alpha   90.00
_cell.angle_beta   90.00
_cell.angle_gamma   90.00
#
_symmetry.space_group_name_H-M   'P 1'
#
loop_
_entity.id
_entity.type
_entity.pdbx_description
1 polymer ?
#
loop_
_entity_poly.entity_id
_entity_poly.type
_entity_poly.pdbx_seq_one_letter_code
_entity_poly.pdbx_strand_id
1 'polypeptide(L)'
;MGENIMEALEMYANRNKQLFVSIVRQGLNEILGDAAAETLIHYIGGNEILQDPNVMVHRLRAVLGVGADIIFRHIVREMKKVENSVG
;
A
#
# COMPACT_ATOMS: atom_id res chain seq x y z
N MET A 1 18.60 -9.94 -4.38
CA MET A 1 18.51 -8.73 -3.53
C MET A 1 17.04 -8.44 -3.33
N GLY A 2 16.48 -8.76 -2.16
CA GLY A 2 15.09 -8.41 -1.88
C GLY A 2 15.03 -6.91 -1.67
N GLU A 3 14.23 -6.21 -2.48
CA GLU A 3 13.88 -4.82 -2.20
C GLU A 3 13.35 -4.70 -0.78
N ASN A 4 13.89 -3.75 -0.02
CA ASN A 4 13.30 -3.39 1.25
C ASN A 4 11.94 -2.74 0.93
N ILE A 5 10.86 -3.50 1.14
CA ILE A 5 9.47 -3.08 0.86
C ILE A 5 9.20 -1.71 1.49
N MET A 6 9.76 -1.45 2.66
CA MET A 6 9.56 -0.19 3.35
C MET A 6 10.17 1.00 2.60
N GLU A 7 11.45 0.88 2.22
CA GLU A 7 12.15 1.90 1.42
C GLU A 7 11.44 2.14 0.08
N ALA A 8 10.95 1.08 -0.56
CA ALA A 8 10.18 1.21 -1.80
C ALA A 8 8.90 2.01 -1.59
N LEU A 9 8.08 1.65 -0.59
CA LEU A 9 6.83 2.36 -0.28
C LEU A 9 7.08 3.84 0.08
N GLU A 10 8.11 4.13 0.86
CA GLU A 10 8.51 5.50 1.18
C GLU A 10 8.93 6.29 -0.06
N MET A 11 9.77 5.69 -0.92
CA MET A 11 10.18 6.30 -2.18
C MET A 11 8.97 6.67 -3.04
N TYR A 12 8.00 5.76 -3.17
CA TYR A 12 6.80 5.99 -3.97
C TYR A 12 5.88 7.06 -3.36
N ALA A 13 5.66 7.01 -2.04
CA ALA A 13 4.86 8.00 -1.34
C ALA A 13 5.44 9.41 -1.46
N ASN A 14 6.77 9.54 -1.44
CA ASN A 14 7.46 10.83 -1.58
C ASN A 14 7.48 11.36 -3.01
N ARG A 15 7.50 10.47 -4.02
CA ARG A 15 7.46 10.87 -5.45
C ARG A 15 6.10 11.43 -5.86
N ASN A 16 5.03 10.69 -5.56
CA ASN A 16 3.68 11.10 -5.90
C ASN A 16 2.68 10.55 -4.89
N LYS A 17 2.41 11.34 -3.85
CA LYS A 17 1.57 10.94 -2.72
C LYS A 17 0.14 10.56 -3.13
N GLN A 18 -0.46 11.30 -4.07
CA GLN A 18 -1.84 11.02 -4.51
C GLN A 18 -1.92 9.72 -5.29
N LEU A 19 -0.99 9.51 -6.22
CA LEU A 19 -0.90 8.26 -6.98
C LEU A 19 -0.60 7.07 -6.05
N PHE A 20 0.29 7.26 -5.07
CA PHE A 20 0.60 6.25 -4.06
C PHE A 20 -0.66 5.80 -3.31
N VAL A 21 -1.44 6.74 -2.76
CA VAL A 21 -2.69 6.43 -2.04
C VAL A 21 -3.69 5.71 -2.96
N SER A 22 -3.80 6.15 -4.22
CA SER A 22 -4.69 5.50 -5.20
C SER A 22 -4.29 4.05 -5.46
N ILE A 23 -2.99 3.78 -5.68
CA ILE A 23 -2.49 2.42 -5.96
C ILE A 23 -2.60 1.53 -4.71
N VAL A 24 -2.35 2.07 -3.52
CA VAL A 24 -2.55 1.33 -2.27
C VAL A 24 -4.01 0.89 -2.13
N ARG A 25 -4.95 1.81 -2.32
CA ARG A 25 -6.39 1.53 -2.24
C ARG A 25 -6.81 0.50 -3.30
N GLN A 26 -6.35 0.67 -4.54
CA GLN A 26 -6.57 -0.31 -5.59
C GLN A 26 -6.03 -1.70 -5.21
N GLY A 27 -4.79 -1.78 -4.73
CA GLY A 27 -4.18 -3.05 -4.35
C GLY A 27 -4.90 -3.74 -3.19
N LEU A 28 -5.41 -2.98 -2.21
CA LEU A 28 -6.25 -3.52 -1.15
C LEU A 28 -7.58 -4.06 -1.70
N ASN A 29 -8.24 -3.32 -2.58
CA ASN A 29 -9.49 -3.74 -3.22
C ASN A 29 -9.30 -4.99 -4.08
N GLU A 30 -8.21 -5.08 -4.84
CA GLU A 30 -7.91 -6.25 -5.67
C GLU A 30 -7.67 -7.53 -4.85
N ILE A 31 -7.07 -7.40 -3.67
CA ILE A 31 -6.74 -8.57 -2.83
C ILE A 31 -7.91 -8.96 -1.93
N LEU A 32 -8.62 -7.99 -1.36
CA LEU A 32 -9.62 -8.23 -0.31
C LEU A 32 -11.06 -8.08 -0.81
N GLY A 33 -11.27 -7.37 -1.93
CA GLY A 33 -12.57 -6.88 -2.37
C GLY A 33 -12.94 -5.55 -1.70
N ASP A 34 -13.79 -4.76 -2.38
CA ASP A 34 -14.10 -3.37 -2.00
C ASP A 34 -14.60 -3.23 -0.55
N ALA A 35 -15.56 -4.05 -0.13
CA ALA A 35 -16.16 -3.94 1.20
C ALA A 35 -15.17 -4.27 2.33
N ALA A 36 -14.33 -5.28 2.13
CA ALA A 36 -13.34 -5.70 3.12
C ALA A 36 -12.17 -4.71 3.17
N ALA A 37 -11.74 -4.20 2.02
CA ALA A 37 -10.71 -3.16 1.94
C ALA A 37 -11.14 -1.87 2.63
N GLU A 38 -12.36 -1.38 2.39
CA GLU A 38 -12.87 -0.18 3.05
C GLU A 38 -13.00 -0.37 4.57
N THR A 39 -13.51 -1.54 5.00
CA THR A 39 -13.59 -1.88 6.44
C THR A 39 -12.21 -1.90 7.08
N LEU A 40 -11.23 -2.51 6.41
CA LEU A 40 -9.85 -2.57 6.89
C LEU A 40 -9.25 -1.16 7.00
N ILE A 41 -9.40 -0.32 5.96
CA ILE A 41 -8.92 1.07 5.95
C ILE A 41 -9.53 1.84 7.12
N HIS A 42 -10.83 1.71 7.34
CA HIS A 42 -11.50 2.35 8.48
C HIS A 42 -10.91 1.86 9.82
N TYR A 43 -10.75 0.54 9.96
CA TYR A 43 -10.23 -0.08 11.18
C TYR A 43 -8.80 0.36 11.55
N ILE A 44 -7.94 0.57 10.55
CA ILE A 44 -6.54 0.96 10.79
C ILE A 44 -6.32 2.47 10.98
N GLY A 45 -7.39 3.28 10.92
CA GLY A 45 -7.34 4.73 11.17
C GLY A 45 -7.87 5.61 10.03
N GLY A 46 -8.58 5.03 9.06
CA GLY A 46 -9.19 5.75 7.94
C GLY A 46 -8.22 6.11 6.82
N ASN A 47 -8.68 6.92 5.87
CA ASN A 47 -7.90 7.31 4.67
C ASN A 47 -6.61 8.06 4.99
N GLU A 48 -6.54 8.65 6.17
CA GLU A 48 -5.45 9.51 6.62
C GLU A 48 -4.17 8.71 6.81
N ILE A 49 -4.29 7.46 7.26
CA ILE A 49 -3.13 6.59 7.49
C ILE A 49 -2.48 6.16 6.17
N LEU A 50 -3.22 6.11 5.06
CA LEU A 50 -2.67 5.78 3.75
C LEU A 50 -1.69 6.84 3.24
N GLN A 51 -1.73 8.03 3.85
CA GLN A 51 -0.84 9.13 3.52
C GLN A 51 0.53 9.05 4.23
N ASP A 52 0.67 8.17 5.21
CA ASP A 52 1.90 7.93 5.96
C ASP A 52 2.31 6.47 5.78
N PRO A 53 3.27 6.16 4.89
CA PRO A 53 3.65 4.78 4.62
C PRO A 53 4.19 4.05 5.86
N ASN A 54 4.84 4.76 6.80
CA ASN A 54 5.34 4.18 8.04
C ASN A 54 4.19 3.70 8.93
N VAL A 55 3.23 4.60 9.17
CA VAL A 55 2.07 4.29 10.00
C VAL A 55 1.21 3.22 9.33
N MET A 56 0.96 3.34 8.02
CA MET A 56 0.22 2.36 7.25
C MET A 56 0.83 0.96 7.36
N VAL A 57 2.14 0.82 7.12
CA VAL A 57 2.83 -0.47 7.17
C VAL A 57 2.74 -1.09 8.55
N HIS A 58 2.98 -0.28 9.58
CA HIS A 58 2.90 -0.75 10.96
C HIS A 58 1.49 -1.25 11.32
N ARG A 59 0.46 -0.46 10.98
CA ARG A 59 -0.94 -0.79 11.29
C ARG A 59 -1.41 -2.03 10.54
N LEU A 60 -1.16 -2.12 9.24
CA LEU A 60 -1.56 -3.30 8.45
C LEU A 60 -0.84 -4.57 8.92
N ARG A 61 0.45 -4.49 9.27
CA ARG A 61 1.17 -5.63 9.87
C ARG A 61 0.59 -6.03 11.23
N ALA A 62 0.17 -5.07 12.04
CA ALA A 62 -0.47 -5.37 13.32
C ALA A 62 -1.81 -6.11 13.15
N VAL A 63 -2.54 -5.86 12.06
CA VAL A 63 -3.85 -6.49 11.80
C VAL A 63 -3.73 -7.81 11.05
N LEU A 64 -2.86 -7.87 10.03
CA LEU A 64 -2.80 -8.99 9.07
C LEU A 64 -1.55 -9.86 9.23
N GLY A 65 -0.61 -9.46 10.09
CA GLY A 65 0.67 -10.15 10.26
C GLY A 65 1.43 -10.28 8.94
N VAL A 66 1.88 -11.50 8.64
CA VAL A 66 2.62 -11.84 7.41
C VAL A 66 1.78 -11.58 6.14
N GLY A 67 0.44 -11.60 6.24
CA GLY A 67 -0.45 -11.29 5.12
C GLY A 67 -0.28 -9.86 4.60
N ALA A 68 0.10 -8.91 5.47
CA ALA A 68 0.39 -7.53 5.07
C ALA A 68 1.56 -7.45 4.09
N ASP A 69 2.59 -8.28 4.25
CA ASP A 69 3.76 -8.26 3.36
C ASP A 69 3.41 -8.73 1.95
N ILE A 70 2.42 -9.62 1.79
CA ILE A 70 1.90 -10.04 0.48
C ILE A 70 1.23 -8.85 -0.21
N ILE A 71 0.40 -8.11 0.53
CA ILE A 71 -0.28 -6.90 0.05
C ILE A 71 0.75 -5.86 -0.39
N PHE A 72 1.77 -5.59 0.42
CA PHE A 72 2.78 -4.59 0.06
C PHE A 72 3.62 -4.98 -1.15
N ARG A 73 3.97 -6.25 -1.30
CA ARG A 73 4.66 -6.72 -2.51
C ARG A 73 3.81 -6.54 -3.76
N HIS A 74 2.50 -6.77 -3.66
CA HIS A 74 1.56 -6.51 -4.75
C HIS A 74 1.51 -5.01 -5.08
N ILE A 75 1.31 -4.16 -4.09
CA ILE A 75 1.28 -2.69 -4.26
C ILE A 75 2.57 -2.18 -4.91
N VAL A 76 3.75 -2.58 -4.43
CA VAL A 76 5.04 -2.17 -5.01
C VAL A 76 5.17 -2.65 -6.46
N ARG A 77 4.69 -3.85 -6.78
CA ARG A 77 4.67 -4.36 -8.16
C ARG A 77 3.79 -3.50 -9.06
N GLU A 78 2.61 -3.10 -8.61
CA GLU A 78 1.72 -2.24 -9.38
C GLU A 78 2.32 -0.84 -9.58
N MET A 79 2.97 -0.27 -8.56
CA MET A 79 3.68 1.01 -8.70
C MET A 79 4.78 0.97 -9.77
N LYS A 80 5.57 -0.10 -9.80
CA LYS A 80 6.59 -0.32 -10.84
C LYS A 80 6.02 -0.41 -12.24
N LYS A 81 4.88 -1.08 -12.41
CA LYS A 81 4.20 -1.18 -13.71
C LYS A 81 3.75 0.19 -14.20
N VAL A 82 3.17 0.99 -13.30
CA VAL A 82 2.72 2.35 -13.63
C VAL A 82 3.92 3.21 -14.05
N GLU A 83 5.05 3.17 -13.33
CA GLU A 83 6.26 3.91 -13.73
C GLU A 83 6.77 3.50 -15.12
N ASN A 84 6.82 2.20 -15.41
CA ASN A 84 7.30 1.70 -16.70
C ASN A 84 6.35 1.98 -17.87
N SER A 85 5.11 2.38 -17.59
CA SER A 85 4.10 2.71 -18.63
C SER A 85 4.11 4.19 -19.01
N VAL A 86 4.81 5.03 -18.25
CA VAL A 86 4.93 6.48 -18.49
C VAL A 86 6.35 6.84 -19.01
N GLY A 87 7.19 5.83 -19.25
CA GLY A 87 8.55 5.96 -19.80
C GLY A 87 8.63 5.65 -21.28
#